data_AF-A0AAV2ZGZ0-F1
#
_entry.id   AF-A0AAV2ZGZ0-F1
#
_cell.length_a   1.000
_cell.length_b   1.000
_cell.length_c   1.000
_cell.angle_alpha   90.00
_cell.angle_beta   90.00
_cell.angle_gamma   90.00
#
_symmetry.space_group_name_H-M   'P 1'
#
loop_
_entity.id
_entity.type
_entity.pdbx_description
1 polymer ?
#
loop_
_entity_poly.entity_id
_entity_poly.type
_entity_poly.pdbx_seq_one_letter_code
_entity_poly.pdbx_strand_id
1 'polypeptide(L)'
;MARNLIKNNCGEEEFEFWEITMNGGDGWKVEEIPGDCGVPFPDDGVKKYFASSFGWCSKSQVIDLVSEGYSEEVLDNNQPNIVVSDWYSGRTDAGCLYDLCVELLSETRDVIAEHKSDTISIPECSDNTWTEITHAFSGYGPGVRFVQFKHGGQDSVFWKGWFGVRVTNSCVKVEA
;
A
#
# COMPACT_ATOMS: atom_id res chain seq x y z
N MET A 1 -21.43 -2.99 4.23
CA MET A 1 -20.02 -2.74 4.58
C MET A 1 -19.31 -2.36 3.29
N ALA A 2 -18.47 -1.32 3.33
CA ALA A 2 -17.65 -0.96 2.16
C ALA A 2 -16.67 -2.10 1.84
N ARG A 3 -16.58 -2.48 0.55
CA ARG A 3 -15.65 -3.53 0.08
C ARG A 3 -14.27 -2.94 -0.21
N ASN A 4 -13.22 -3.75 -0.06
CA ASN A 4 -11.89 -3.36 -0.52
C ASN A 4 -11.84 -3.31 -2.06
N LEU A 5 -11.30 -2.25 -2.62
CA LEU A 5 -11.14 -2.03 -4.06
C LEU A 5 -9.74 -2.42 -4.57
N ILE A 6 -8.75 -2.60 -3.68
CA ILE A 6 -7.44 -3.14 -4.05
C ILE A 6 -7.57 -4.63 -4.33
N LYS A 7 -7.10 -5.04 -5.50
CA LYS A 7 -6.97 -6.45 -5.91
C LYS A 7 -5.63 -7.02 -5.47
N ASN A 8 -5.61 -8.31 -5.13
CA ASN A 8 -4.42 -9.02 -4.67
C ASN A 8 -3.64 -8.26 -3.58
N ASN A 9 -4.35 -7.84 -2.53
CA ASN A 9 -3.82 -6.99 -1.47
C ASN A 9 -2.80 -7.69 -0.55
N CYS A 10 -2.78 -9.03 -0.54
CA CYS A 10 -1.90 -9.84 0.30
C CYS A 10 -0.84 -10.65 -0.48
N GLY A 11 -0.86 -10.65 -1.81
CA GLY A 11 0.10 -11.41 -2.63
C GLY A 11 -0.29 -12.88 -2.88
N GLU A 12 -1.57 -13.25 -2.75
CA GLU A 12 -2.02 -14.61 -3.07
C GLU A 12 -1.82 -14.97 -4.54
N GLU A 13 -1.93 -13.98 -5.42
CA GLU A 13 -1.75 -14.08 -6.87
C GLU A 13 -0.40 -13.48 -7.30
N GLU A 14 0.64 -13.65 -6.47
CA GLU A 14 1.96 -13.06 -6.68
C GLU A 14 1.86 -11.54 -6.89
N PHE A 15 2.23 -11.03 -8.08
CA PHE A 15 2.17 -9.63 -8.46
C PHE A 15 1.01 -9.28 -9.40
N GLU A 16 0.05 -10.20 -9.63
CA GLU A 16 -1.10 -9.85 -10.45
C GLU A 16 -1.84 -8.63 -9.90
N PHE A 17 -2.37 -7.80 -10.81
CA PHE A 17 -3.01 -6.51 -10.56
C PHE A 17 -2.10 -5.38 -10.06
N TRP A 18 -0.83 -5.65 -9.78
CA TRP A 18 0.13 -4.63 -9.37
C TRP A 18 1.05 -4.24 -10.54
N GLU A 19 1.17 -2.94 -10.77
CA GLU A 19 2.20 -2.38 -11.65
C GLU A 19 3.48 -2.16 -10.83
N ILE A 20 4.53 -2.91 -11.12
CA ILE A 20 5.84 -2.72 -10.49
C ILE A 20 6.51 -1.51 -11.15
N THR A 21 6.58 -0.39 -10.42
CA THR A 21 7.15 0.87 -10.92
C THR A 21 8.65 0.97 -10.61
N MET A 22 9.12 0.32 -9.55
CA MET A 22 10.53 0.18 -9.22
C MET A 22 10.80 -1.20 -8.63
N ASN A 23 11.93 -1.80 -9.02
CA ASN A 23 12.32 -3.15 -8.59
C ASN A 23 13.81 -3.19 -8.25
N GLY A 24 14.22 -2.36 -7.28
CA GLY A 24 15.62 -2.23 -6.86
C GLY A 24 16.17 -3.47 -6.15
N GLY A 25 17.49 -3.61 -6.14
CA GLY A 25 18.17 -4.74 -5.51
C GLY A 25 17.80 -6.09 -6.14
N ASP A 26 17.44 -7.06 -5.30
CA ASP A 26 16.89 -8.36 -5.73
C ASP A 26 15.37 -8.30 -6.00
N GLY A 27 14.78 -7.10 -5.99
CA GLY A 27 13.39 -6.83 -6.33
C GLY A 27 12.39 -7.19 -5.25
N TRP A 28 11.10 -7.10 -5.61
CA TRP A 28 10.02 -7.59 -4.77
C TRP A 28 10.00 -9.12 -4.72
N LYS A 29 9.60 -9.67 -3.57
CA LYS A 29 9.29 -11.09 -3.40
C LYS A 29 8.04 -11.26 -2.55
N VAL A 30 7.23 -12.26 -2.87
CA VAL A 30 6.11 -12.67 -2.00
C VAL A 30 6.59 -13.76 -1.06
N GLU A 31 6.25 -13.63 0.22
CA GLU A 31 6.61 -14.57 1.28
C GLU A 31 5.40 -14.87 2.19
N GLU A 32 5.45 -16.00 2.89
CA GLU A 32 4.39 -16.43 3.81
C GLU A 32 4.57 -15.85 5.22
N ILE A 33 3.45 -15.67 5.93
CA ILE A 33 3.42 -15.21 7.32
C ILE A 33 3.44 -16.42 8.27
N PRO A 34 4.27 -16.44 9.32
CA PRO A 34 5.25 -15.41 9.69
C PRO A 34 6.54 -15.51 8.86
N GLY A 35 7.08 -14.35 8.46
CA GLY A 35 8.37 -14.26 7.80
C GLY A 35 9.55 -14.43 8.75
N ASP A 36 10.73 -14.72 8.20
CA ASP A 36 12.00 -14.81 8.96
C ASP A 36 12.26 -13.56 9.79
N CYS A 37 12.56 -13.69 11.09
CA CYS A 37 12.77 -12.52 11.96
C CYS A 37 11.57 -11.53 11.97
N GLY A 38 10.36 -12.02 11.68
CA GLY A 38 9.11 -11.28 11.76
C GLY A 38 8.18 -11.82 12.84
N VAL A 39 7.03 -11.15 13.00
CA VAL A 39 5.96 -11.55 13.91
C VAL A 39 4.70 -11.97 13.12
N PRO A 40 3.82 -12.80 13.68
CA PRO A 40 2.52 -13.10 13.07
C PRO A 40 1.72 -11.83 12.79
N PHE A 41 0.90 -11.87 11.72
CA PHE A 41 -0.07 -10.81 11.47
C PHE A 41 -1.23 -10.91 12.47
N PRO A 42 -1.85 -9.79 12.90
CA PRO A 42 -2.97 -9.81 13.85
C PRO A 42 -4.21 -10.57 13.37
N ASP A 43 -4.44 -10.65 12.06
CA ASP A 43 -5.54 -11.37 11.42
C ASP A 43 -5.05 -12.68 10.79
N ASP A 44 -5.58 -13.82 11.28
CA ASP A 44 -5.27 -15.15 10.76
C ASP A 44 -5.69 -15.34 9.29
N GLY A 45 -6.54 -14.49 8.72
CA GLY A 45 -6.91 -14.52 7.31
C GLY A 45 -5.79 -14.09 6.35
N VAL A 46 -4.79 -13.35 6.84
CA VAL A 46 -3.67 -12.84 6.03
C VAL A 46 -2.51 -13.83 6.07
N LYS A 47 -2.19 -14.44 4.93
CA LYS A 47 -1.19 -15.52 4.85
C LYS A 47 0.13 -15.13 4.18
N LYS A 48 0.15 -14.04 3.42
CA LYS A 48 1.31 -13.60 2.64
C LYS A 48 1.56 -12.11 2.76
N TYR A 49 2.77 -11.69 2.38
CA TYR A 49 3.18 -10.31 2.28
C TYR A 49 4.17 -10.11 1.13
N PHE A 50 4.36 -8.85 0.73
CA PHE A 50 5.39 -8.43 -0.22
C PHE A 50 6.61 -7.90 0.52
N ALA A 51 7.79 -8.45 0.24
CA ALA A 51 9.08 -8.04 0.80
C ALA A 51 9.88 -7.24 -0.22
N SER A 52 10.39 -6.08 0.18
CA SER A 52 11.34 -5.28 -0.61
C SER A 52 12.80 -5.66 -0.34
N SER A 53 13.70 -5.18 -1.19
CA SER A 53 15.14 -5.50 -1.15
C SER A 53 15.98 -4.30 -0.67
N PHE A 54 17.27 -4.31 -0.96
CA PHE A 54 18.25 -3.28 -0.56
C PHE A 54 18.29 -2.04 -1.48
N GLY A 55 17.46 -2.02 -2.52
CA GLY A 55 17.18 -0.83 -3.31
C GLY A 55 15.68 -0.60 -3.35
N TRP A 56 15.27 0.64 -3.60
CA TRP A 56 13.86 1.02 -3.65
C TRP A 56 13.04 0.10 -4.56
N CYS A 57 12.10 -0.60 -3.95
CA CYS A 57 11.04 -1.32 -4.61
C CYS A 57 9.74 -0.52 -4.45
N SER A 58 8.96 -0.39 -5.52
CA SER A 58 7.68 0.32 -5.50
C SER A 58 6.69 -0.35 -6.44
N LYS A 59 5.44 -0.44 -6.01
CA LYS A 59 4.34 -0.95 -6.83
C LYS A 59 3.10 -0.10 -6.66
N SER A 60 2.27 -0.04 -7.70
CA SER A 60 1.06 0.75 -7.72
C SER A 60 -0.13 0.00 -8.30
N GLN A 61 -1.32 0.45 -7.92
CA GLN A 61 -2.58 0.02 -8.52
C GLN A 61 -3.46 1.25 -8.75
N VAL A 62 -4.03 1.35 -9.94
CA VAL A 62 -5.00 2.39 -10.28
C VAL A 62 -6.39 1.78 -10.22
N ILE A 63 -7.23 2.33 -9.35
CA ILE A 63 -8.62 1.92 -9.17
C ILE A 63 -9.51 2.89 -9.94
N ASP A 64 -10.35 2.35 -10.83
CA ASP A 64 -11.39 3.12 -11.51
C ASP A 64 -12.69 3.07 -10.68
N LEU A 65 -13.02 4.18 -10.02
CA LEU A 65 -14.18 4.25 -9.14
C LEU A 65 -15.49 4.08 -9.91
N VAL A 66 -15.55 4.56 -11.16
CA VAL A 66 -16.76 4.44 -11.99
C VAL A 66 -16.98 2.99 -12.38
N SER A 67 -15.93 2.29 -12.81
CA SER A 67 -15.98 0.86 -13.12
C SER A 67 -16.28 -0.01 -11.88
N GLU A 68 -15.89 0.44 -10.68
CA GLU A 68 -16.22 -0.23 -9.42
C GLU A 68 -17.65 0.08 -8.91
N GLY A 69 -18.40 0.93 -9.62
CA GLY A 69 -19.83 1.19 -9.41
C GLY A 69 -20.19 2.52 -8.74
N TYR A 70 -19.22 3.41 -8.53
CA TYR A 70 -19.45 4.73 -7.96
C TYR A 70 -19.76 5.74 -9.07
N SER A 71 -21.00 6.22 -9.15
CA SER A 71 -21.39 7.16 -10.21
C SER A 71 -20.70 8.51 -10.04
N GLU A 72 -20.43 9.16 -11.18
CA GLU A 72 -19.83 10.49 -11.24
C GLU A 72 -20.60 11.52 -10.40
N GLU A 73 -21.93 11.49 -10.46
CA GLU A 73 -22.79 12.39 -9.68
C GLU A 73 -22.58 12.22 -8.17
N VAL A 74 -22.38 11.00 -7.68
CA VAL A 74 -22.13 10.73 -6.26
C VAL A 74 -20.72 11.20 -5.88
N LEU A 75 -19.72 10.92 -6.71
CA LEU A 75 -18.34 11.35 -6.46
C LEU A 75 -18.22 12.89 -6.45
N ASP A 76 -18.96 13.57 -7.32
CA ASP A 76 -18.86 15.03 -7.48
C ASP A 76 -19.67 15.79 -6.41
N ASN A 77 -20.89 15.33 -6.11
CA ASN A 77 -21.81 16.06 -5.21
C ASN A 77 -21.75 15.57 -3.76
N ASN A 78 -21.74 14.25 -3.54
CA ASN A 78 -21.76 13.69 -2.19
C ASN A 78 -20.35 13.62 -1.59
N GLN A 79 -19.33 13.45 -2.45
CA GLN A 79 -17.92 13.34 -2.07
C GLN A 79 -17.71 12.37 -0.90
N PRO A 80 -18.18 11.09 -1.02
CA PRO A 80 -18.05 10.11 0.04
C PRO A 80 -16.58 9.92 0.41
N ASN A 81 -16.32 9.59 1.69
CA ASN A 81 -14.96 9.46 2.19
C ASN A 81 -14.25 8.32 1.46
N ILE A 82 -13.06 8.60 0.93
CA ILE A 82 -12.19 7.56 0.37
C ILE A 82 -11.16 7.23 1.44
N VAL A 83 -11.34 6.09 2.10
CA VAL A 83 -10.48 5.63 3.19
C VAL A 83 -9.46 4.66 2.62
N VAL A 84 -8.20 4.95 2.89
CA VAL A 84 -7.06 4.10 2.52
C VAL A 84 -6.37 3.61 3.78
N SER A 85 -5.94 2.35 3.74
CA SER A 85 -5.05 1.81 4.75
C SER A 85 -4.04 0.85 4.15
N ASP A 86 -2.91 0.71 4.82
CA ASP A 86 -1.86 -0.22 4.45
C ASP A 86 -1.18 -0.73 5.72
N TRP A 87 -0.70 -1.97 5.67
CA TRP A 87 0.04 -2.56 6.77
C TRP A 87 1.48 -2.78 6.38
N TYR A 88 2.40 -2.32 7.24
CA TYR A 88 3.82 -2.47 7.03
C TYR A 88 4.53 -3.03 8.27
N SER A 89 5.65 -3.72 8.05
CA SER A 89 6.56 -4.17 9.11
C SER A 89 7.99 -4.31 8.58
N GLY A 90 8.95 -4.44 9.49
CA GLY A 90 10.35 -4.74 9.18
C GLY A 90 10.77 -6.14 9.64
N ARG A 91 12.09 -6.35 9.69
CA ARG A 91 12.70 -7.51 10.35
C ARG A 91 13.37 -7.08 11.64
N THR A 92 13.47 -7.99 12.61
CA THR A 92 14.19 -7.72 13.87
C THR A 92 15.69 -7.56 13.71
N ASP A 93 16.28 -8.13 12.66
CA ASP A 93 17.72 -8.15 12.38
C ASP A 93 18.18 -7.08 11.37
N ALA A 94 17.28 -6.26 10.81
CA ALA A 94 17.62 -5.21 9.86
C ALA A 94 16.59 -4.06 9.88
N GLY A 95 17.08 -2.82 9.84
CA GLY A 95 16.22 -1.65 9.63
C GLY A 95 15.76 -1.52 8.18
N CYS A 96 14.66 -0.80 7.98
CA CYS A 96 14.10 -0.53 6.65
C CYS A 96 13.35 0.80 6.59
N LEU A 97 13.01 1.21 5.36
CA LEU A 97 12.28 2.43 5.04
C LEU A 97 10.98 2.09 4.31
N TYR A 98 9.93 2.86 4.57
CA TYR A 98 8.61 2.72 3.96
C TYR A 98 8.04 4.06 3.51
N ASP A 99 7.45 4.07 2.33
CA ASP A 99 6.74 5.21 1.73
C ASP A 99 5.34 4.78 1.24
N LEU A 100 4.34 5.60 1.53
CA LEU A 100 2.99 5.53 0.95
C LEU A 100 2.67 6.83 0.20
N CYS A 101 2.12 6.71 -1.00
CA CYS A 101 1.62 7.81 -1.80
C CYS A 101 0.28 7.41 -2.44
N VAL A 102 -0.76 8.17 -2.15
CA VAL A 102 -2.10 7.95 -2.70
C VAL A 102 -2.60 9.24 -3.34
N GLU A 103 -3.04 9.14 -4.58
CA GLU A 103 -3.55 10.27 -5.35
C GLU A 103 -5.00 10.01 -5.78
N LEU A 104 -5.85 11.02 -5.61
CA LEU A 104 -7.17 11.08 -6.22
C LEU A 104 -7.05 11.80 -7.56
N LEU A 105 -7.44 11.14 -8.64
CA LEU A 105 -7.20 11.61 -10.00
C LEU A 105 -8.51 11.89 -10.74
N SER A 106 -8.46 12.88 -11.62
CA SER A 106 -9.55 13.20 -12.56
C SER A 106 -9.67 12.20 -13.71
N GLU A 107 -10.69 12.36 -14.57
CA GLU A 107 -10.81 11.60 -15.83
C GLU A 107 -9.56 11.73 -16.72
N THR A 108 -8.96 12.93 -16.75
CA THR A 108 -7.73 13.25 -17.49
C THR A 108 -6.45 12.82 -16.77
N ARG A 109 -6.56 12.15 -15.61
CA ARG A 109 -5.47 11.76 -14.71
C ARG A 109 -4.70 12.93 -14.08
N ASP A 110 -5.36 14.08 -13.93
CA ASP A 110 -4.83 15.20 -13.15
C ASP A 110 -5.02 14.95 -11.65
N VAL A 111 -4.03 15.30 -10.84
CA VAL A 111 -4.09 15.13 -9.38
C VAL A 111 -5.03 16.16 -8.77
N ILE A 112 -6.11 15.68 -8.15
CA ILE A 112 -7.11 16.50 -7.44
C ILE A 112 -6.73 16.61 -5.96
N ALA A 113 -6.34 15.49 -5.35
CA ALA A 113 -5.86 15.43 -3.98
C ALA A 113 -4.74 14.39 -3.87
N GLU A 114 -3.79 14.63 -2.96
CA GLU A 114 -2.66 13.75 -2.72
C GLU A 114 -2.47 13.56 -1.22
N HIS A 115 -2.20 12.32 -0.82
CA HIS A 115 -1.67 11.99 0.48
C HIS A 115 -0.34 11.26 0.30
N LYS A 116 0.73 11.87 0.78
CA LYS A 116 2.05 11.27 0.82
C LYS A 116 2.52 11.17 2.27
N SER A 117 2.90 9.98 2.71
CA SER A 117 3.53 9.82 4.02
C SER A 117 4.93 10.44 3.98
N ASP A 118 5.42 10.88 5.14
CA ASP A 118 6.87 11.00 5.31
C ASP A 118 7.51 9.61 5.14
N THR A 119 8.79 9.57 4.80
CA THR A 119 9.53 8.30 4.78
C THR A 119 9.64 7.77 6.20
N ILE A 120 8.95 6.66 6.46
CA ILE A 120 8.90 6.02 7.77
C ILE A 120 10.14 5.15 7.90
N SER A 121 10.99 5.48 8.88
CA SER A 121 12.16 4.69 9.23
C SER A 121 11.81 3.69 10.33
N ILE A 122 11.94 2.40 10.00
CA ILE A 122 11.72 1.28 10.93
C ILE A 122 13.11 0.81 11.40
N PRO A 123 13.51 1.09 12.65
CA PRO A 123 14.84 0.74 13.11
C PRO A 123 14.99 -0.78 13.36
N GLU A 124 16.24 -1.24 13.28
CA GLU A 124 16.64 -2.57 13.76
C GLU A 124 16.27 -2.75 15.24
N CYS A 125 16.06 -3.98 15.68
CA CYS A 125 15.65 -4.30 17.06
C CYS A 125 14.37 -3.60 17.56
N SER A 126 13.56 -2.99 16.68
CA SER A 126 12.18 -2.64 17.02
C SER A 126 11.39 -3.92 17.32
N ASP A 127 10.27 -3.77 18.01
CA ASP A 127 9.31 -4.86 18.21
C ASP A 127 8.78 -5.44 16.89
N ASN A 128 9.02 -4.73 15.77
CA ASN A 128 8.68 -5.12 14.39
C ASN A 128 7.24 -5.58 14.26
N THR A 129 6.37 -4.97 15.07
CA THR A 129 4.95 -5.22 15.03
C THR A 129 4.39 -4.65 13.74
N TRP A 130 3.46 -5.38 13.14
CA TRP A 130 2.69 -4.89 12.01
C TRP A 130 2.00 -3.59 12.42
N THR A 131 2.26 -2.53 11.67
CA THR A 131 1.72 -1.20 11.91
C THR A 131 0.79 -0.83 10.76
N GLU A 132 -0.40 -0.32 11.11
CA GLU A 132 -1.35 0.21 10.14
C GLU A 132 -1.14 1.70 9.96
N ILE A 133 -1.03 2.14 8.71
CA ILE A 133 -1.21 3.54 8.31
C ILE A 133 -2.60 3.69 7.69
N THR A 134 -3.31 4.76 8.05
CA THR A 134 -4.61 5.07 7.48
C THR A 134 -4.74 6.55 7.15
N HIS A 135 -5.45 6.84 6.06
CA HIS A 135 -5.81 8.19 5.66
C HIS A 135 -7.23 8.19 5.08
N ALA A 136 -7.97 9.27 5.31
CA ALA A 136 -9.30 9.46 4.76
C ALA A 136 -9.37 10.77 3.99
N PHE A 137 -9.59 10.67 2.68
CA PHE A 137 -9.91 11.84 1.86
C PHE A 137 -11.37 12.22 2.08
N SER A 138 -11.61 13.46 2.45
CA SER A 138 -12.93 14.05 2.60
C SER A 138 -12.93 15.46 2.01
N GLY A 139 -14.07 15.89 1.46
CA GLY A 139 -14.19 17.23 0.86
C GLY A 139 -13.16 17.50 -0.26
N TYR A 140 -12.80 16.47 -1.03
CA TYR A 140 -11.77 16.53 -2.07
C TYR A 140 -12.20 17.33 -3.32
N GLY A 141 -13.45 17.79 -3.39
CA GLY A 141 -13.98 18.51 -4.54
C GLY A 141 -14.46 17.59 -5.67
N PRO A 142 -15.11 18.14 -6.70
CA PRO A 142 -15.62 17.35 -7.80
C PRO A 142 -14.50 16.91 -8.76
N GLY A 143 -14.79 15.88 -9.55
CA GLY A 143 -13.96 15.43 -10.67
C GLY A 143 -13.17 14.15 -10.41
N VAL A 144 -13.18 13.60 -9.20
CA VAL A 144 -12.45 12.36 -8.87
C VAL A 144 -13.06 11.18 -9.63
N ARG A 145 -12.22 10.43 -10.34
CA ARG A 145 -12.59 9.23 -11.10
C ARG A 145 -11.70 8.04 -10.77
N PHE A 146 -10.44 8.28 -10.41
CA PHE A 146 -9.50 7.21 -10.06
C PHE A 146 -8.83 7.44 -8.72
N VAL A 147 -8.37 6.34 -8.12
CA VAL A 147 -7.45 6.34 -6.99
C VAL A 147 -6.17 5.65 -7.45
N GLN A 148 -5.04 6.36 -7.44
CA GLN A 148 -3.73 5.75 -7.61
C GLN A 148 -3.14 5.46 -6.24
N PHE A 149 -3.06 4.17 -5.89
CA PHE A 149 -2.41 3.70 -4.67
C PHE A 149 -0.99 3.27 -5.01
N LYS A 150 0.02 3.83 -4.34
CA LYS A 150 1.42 3.46 -4.51
C LYS A 150 2.10 3.34 -3.15
N HIS A 151 2.82 2.24 -2.95
CA HIS A 151 3.69 2.09 -1.79
C HIS A 151 5.03 1.49 -2.18
N GLY A 152 5.99 1.58 -1.27
CA GLY A 152 7.31 1.05 -1.51
C GLY A 152 8.22 1.16 -0.31
N GLY A 153 9.44 0.67 -0.49
CA GLY A 153 10.46 0.71 0.52
C GLY A 153 11.75 0.04 0.08
N GLN A 154 12.70 0.04 1.00
CA GLN A 154 13.98 -0.63 0.89
C GLN A 154 14.53 -0.92 2.28
N ASP A 155 15.59 -1.71 2.38
CA ASP A 155 16.36 -1.80 3.62
C ASP A 155 17.14 -0.51 3.93
N SER A 156 17.66 -0.41 5.16
CA SER A 156 18.60 0.65 5.55
C SER A 156 20.03 0.14 5.75
N VAL A 157 20.27 -1.16 5.53
CA VAL A 157 21.54 -1.85 5.82
C VAL A 157 22.30 -2.29 4.55
N PHE A 158 21.68 -2.15 3.38
CA PHE A 158 22.23 -2.51 2.07
C PHE A 158 22.67 -3.98 1.96
N TRP A 159 21.86 -4.90 2.49
CA TRP A 159 22.14 -6.34 2.49
C TRP A 159 21.46 -7.06 1.34
N LYS A 160 22.24 -7.89 0.63
CA LYS A 160 21.69 -8.71 -0.45
C LYS A 160 20.57 -9.63 0.08
N GLY A 161 19.44 -9.68 -0.62
CA GLY A 161 18.23 -10.38 -0.20
C GLY A 161 17.05 -9.44 0.08
N TRP A 162 16.13 -9.89 0.95
CA TRP A 162 14.87 -9.22 1.25
C TRP A 162 14.82 -8.76 2.70
N PHE A 163 15.62 -7.74 2.99
CA PHE A 163 15.72 -7.11 4.31
C PHE A 163 14.97 -5.78 4.39
N GLY A 164 14.28 -5.38 3.32
CA GLY A 164 13.50 -4.15 3.28
C GLY A 164 12.14 -4.27 3.98
N VAL A 165 11.31 -3.25 3.79
CA VAL A 165 9.94 -3.24 4.32
C VAL A 165 9.12 -4.40 3.76
N ARG A 166 8.27 -4.93 4.62
CA ARG A 166 7.20 -5.89 4.33
C ARG A 166 5.87 -5.16 4.31
N VAL A 167 5.07 -5.38 3.27
CA VAL A 167 3.75 -4.74 3.13
C VAL A 167 2.69 -5.78 2.78
N THR A 168 1.49 -5.64 3.35
CA THR A 168 0.36 -6.53 3.07
C THR A 168 -0.96 -5.86 3.45
N ASN A 169 -2.08 -6.53 3.16
CA ASN A 169 -3.42 -6.13 3.55
C ASN A 169 -3.79 -4.68 3.15
N SER A 170 -3.25 -4.21 2.02
CA SER A 170 -3.54 -2.87 1.48
C SER A 170 -5.04 -2.73 1.16
N CYS A 171 -5.60 -1.57 1.47
CA CYS A 171 -7.04 -1.37 1.38
C CYS A 171 -7.40 0.02 0.87
N VAL A 172 -8.37 0.07 -0.04
CA VAL A 172 -9.07 1.31 -0.44
C VAL A 172 -10.56 1.03 -0.36
N LYS A 173 -11.29 1.86 0.38
CA LYS A 173 -12.74 1.75 0.59
C LYS A 173 -13.38 3.12 0.34
N VAL A 174 -14.59 3.12 -0.20
CA VAL A 174 -15.44 4.30 -0.25
C VAL A 174 -16.54 4.13 0.78
N GLU A 175 -16.58 5.05 1.74
CA GLU A 175 -17.52 5.08 2.85
C GLU A 175 -18.52 6.23 2.65
N ALA A 176 -19.81 5.90 2.68
CA ALA A 176 -20.93 6.83 2.49
C ALA A 176 -21.62 7.13 3.83
#